data_AF-A0A9K3P7Y9-F1
#
_entry.id   AF-A0A9K3P7Y9-F1
#
_cell.length_a   1.000
_cell.length_b   1.000
_cell.length_c   1.000
_cell.angle_alpha   90.00
_cell.angle_beta   90.00
_cell.angle_gamma   90.00
#
_symmetry.space_group_name_H-M   'P 1'
#
loop_
_entity.id
_entity.type
_entity.pdbx_description
1 polymer ?
#
loop_
_entity_poly.entity_id
_entity_poly.type
_entity_poly.pdbx_seq_one_letter_code
_entity_poly.pdbx_strand_id
1 'polypeptide(L)'
;MMTKEEEEEKDLERLQQELVQADELEQAARRLRQKLFGSRVYSRTDIGDLGQHVKSLKRIFPCGGTMAAVVDDREDVWANADDDSDSTINGEPPFVGNNTSNNTNDKDPYHEQDQQLLWTRDILDRLHQQYYYHYNNQQCKTTTGGDGSRGNRNRRRTVPELLKQMRQTVLPYCTLVLNGLVPLHKQQSIAAASSSAASSTNSTVRPPIVRYAQKFRCQVDETVTHVVVAKDGSEKATIARTIPGCLVVRPGWLMESYWSIQKANVQPYLMAQGPAAIPIKNKTSSSLSSNRDENGDDDDDDDDDDFALELEDELLNG
;
A
#
# COMPACT_ATOMS: atom_id res chain seq x y z
N MET A 1 8.49 30.62 54.02
CA MET A 1 7.56 30.87 52.91
C MET A 1 8.38 31.67 51.92
N MET A 2 8.69 31.12 50.74
CA MET A 2 9.43 31.90 49.72
C MET A 2 8.60 33.12 49.35
N THR A 3 9.28 34.24 49.12
CA THR A 3 8.58 35.43 48.62
C THR A 3 8.19 35.21 47.16
N LYS A 4 7.15 35.91 46.72
CA LYS A 4 6.72 35.85 45.31
C LYS A 4 7.85 36.23 44.35
N GLU A 5 8.72 37.16 44.76
CA GLU A 5 9.89 37.58 43.99
C GLU A 5 10.96 36.48 43.88
N GLU A 6 11.21 35.72 44.94
CA GLU A 6 12.14 34.58 44.92
C GLU A 6 11.63 33.41 44.04
N GLU A 7 10.31 33.24 43.93
CA GLU A 7 9.69 32.26 43.05
C GLU A 7 9.78 32.70 41.58
N GLU A 8 9.52 33.97 41.30
CA GLU A 8 9.66 34.57 39.96
C GLU A 8 11.13 34.54 39.48
N GLU A 9 12.11 34.77 40.36
CA GLU A 9 13.53 34.70 40.03
C GLU A 9 13.97 33.27 39.66
N LYS A 10 13.52 32.26 40.42
CA LYS A 10 13.79 30.85 40.12
C LYS A 10 13.14 30.38 38.82
N ASP A 11 11.93 30.83 38.57
CA ASP A 11 11.23 30.55 37.31
C ASP A 11 11.96 31.20 36.12
N LEU A 12 12.45 32.43 36.28
CA LEU A 12 13.26 33.11 35.27
C LEU A 12 14.56 32.35 34.98
N GLU A 13 15.27 31.89 36.00
CA GLU A 13 16.47 31.07 35.84
C GLU A 13 16.17 29.74 35.13
N ARG A 14 15.07 29.07 35.49
CA ARG A 14 14.62 27.84 34.81
C ARG A 14 14.37 28.10 33.32
N LEU A 15 13.60 29.13 33.00
CA LEU A 15 13.27 29.47 31.61
C LEU A 15 14.51 29.83 30.80
N GLN A 16 15.49 30.52 31.39
CA GLN A 16 16.76 30.81 30.70
C GLN A 16 17.54 29.52 30.39
N GLN A 17 17.58 28.57 31.32
CA GLN A 17 18.23 27.28 31.10
C GLN A 17 17.53 26.46 30.01
N GLU A 18 16.19 26.40 30.05
CA GLU A 18 15.38 25.74 29.02
C GLU A 18 15.60 26.37 27.64
N LEU A 19 15.71 27.71 27.56
CA LEU A 19 15.99 28.41 26.30
C LEU A 19 17.36 28.02 25.73
N VAL A 20 18.41 28.02 26.57
CA VAL A 20 19.76 27.63 26.14
C VAL A 20 19.76 26.18 25.65
N GLN A 21 19.09 25.27 26.37
CA GLN A 21 18.98 23.87 25.96
C GLN A 21 18.23 23.74 24.62
N ALA A 22 17.14 24.48 24.43
CA ALA A 22 16.39 24.49 23.18
C ALA A 22 17.24 24.98 22.00
N ASP A 23 18.03 26.04 22.20
CA ASP A 23 18.96 26.56 21.18
C ASP A 23 20.04 25.54 20.79
N GLU A 24 20.60 24.82 21.77
CA GLU A 24 21.58 23.76 21.52
C GLU A 24 20.98 22.59 20.71
N LEU A 25 19.76 22.16 21.08
CA LEU A 25 19.02 21.13 20.35
C LEU A 25 18.69 21.58 18.94
N GLU A 26 18.30 22.85 18.74
CA GLU A 26 18.04 23.39 17.41
C GLU A 26 19.31 23.39 16.54
N GLN A 27 20.45 23.82 17.11
CA GLN A 27 21.73 23.78 16.39
C GLN A 27 22.14 22.35 16.03
N ALA A 28 21.96 21.39 16.95
CA ALA A 28 22.22 19.98 16.69
C ALA A 28 21.32 19.44 15.56
N ALA A 29 20.03 19.74 15.58
CA ALA A 29 19.08 19.36 14.54
C ALA A 29 19.45 19.98 13.18
N ARG A 30 19.85 21.25 13.14
CA ARG A 30 20.34 21.92 11.92
C ARG A 30 21.58 21.22 11.34
N ARG A 31 22.55 20.85 12.19
CA ARG A 31 23.75 20.09 11.76
C ARG A 31 23.39 18.71 11.22
N LEU A 32 22.46 18.01 11.87
CA LEU A 32 22.00 16.69 11.44
C LEU A 32 21.27 16.77 10.09
N ARG A 33 20.36 17.74 9.93
CA ARG A 33 19.67 18.01 8.66
C ARG A 33 20.66 18.27 7.53
N GLN A 34 21.67 19.11 7.77
CA GLN A 34 22.71 19.39 6.79
C GLN A 34 23.53 18.13 6.43
N LYS A 35 23.84 17.27 7.41
CA LYS A 35 24.56 16.02 7.18
C LYS A 35 23.76 15.03 6.32
N LEU A 36 22.45 14.88 6.59
CA LEU A 36 21.58 13.93 5.90
C LEU A 36 21.17 14.41 4.50
N PHE A 37 20.66 15.63 4.41
CA PHE A 37 20.02 16.14 3.19
C PHE A 37 20.90 17.13 2.42
N GLY A 38 21.89 17.76 3.07
CA GLY A 38 22.64 18.86 2.47
C GLY A 38 21.71 19.94 1.93
N SER A 39 21.94 20.37 0.69
CA SER A 39 21.05 21.30 -0.03
C SER A 39 19.97 20.62 -0.88
N ARG A 40 19.77 19.30 -0.75
CA ARG A 40 18.80 18.53 -1.56
C ARG A 40 17.39 18.59 -0.98
N VAL A 41 16.93 19.79 -0.66
CA VAL A 41 15.58 20.04 -0.15
C VAL A 41 14.84 20.80 -1.24
N TYR A 42 13.69 20.26 -1.66
CA TYR A 42 12.86 20.86 -2.69
C TYR A 42 11.47 21.12 -2.12
N SER A 43 10.97 22.35 -2.29
CA SER A 43 9.72 22.81 -1.71
C SER A 43 8.81 23.43 -2.77
N ARG A 44 7.56 23.74 -2.39
CA ARG A 44 6.60 24.38 -3.30
C ARG A 44 7.03 25.77 -3.76
N THR A 45 7.88 26.48 -3.00
CA THR A 45 8.37 27.81 -3.39
C THR A 45 9.47 27.74 -4.45
N ASP A 46 10.08 26.57 -4.64
CA ASP A 46 11.11 26.33 -5.66
C ASP A 46 10.50 25.93 -7.02
N ILE A 47 9.17 25.96 -7.11
CA ILE A 47 8.36 25.49 -8.22
C ILE A 47 7.61 26.68 -8.83
N GLY A 48 7.87 26.99 -10.11
CA GLY A 48 7.20 28.08 -10.81
C GLY A 48 5.75 27.78 -11.23
N ASP A 49 5.37 26.50 -11.29
CA ASP A 49 4.07 26.00 -11.72
C ASP A 49 3.22 25.52 -10.53
N LEU A 50 3.02 26.39 -9.53
CA LEU A 50 2.24 26.14 -8.29
C LEU A 50 0.81 25.55 -8.50
N GLY A 51 0.32 25.42 -9.73
CA GLY A 51 -0.99 24.88 -10.09
C GLY A 51 -1.02 23.42 -10.57
N GLN A 52 0.12 22.78 -10.82
CA GLN A 52 0.16 21.34 -11.11
C GLN A 52 0.44 20.60 -9.79
N HIS A 53 -0.58 19.95 -9.21
CA HIS A 53 -0.47 19.18 -7.95
C HIS A 53 0.37 17.89 -8.08
N VAL A 54 1.40 17.92 -8.92
CA VAL A 54 2.13 16.76 -9.42
C VAL A 54 3.64 16.95 -9.18
N LYS A 55 4.22 16.02 -8.43
CA LYS A 55 5.66 15.85 -8.24
C LYS A 55 6.23 15.16 -9.48
N SER A 56 7.42 15.54 -9.93
CA SER A 56 8.09 14.92 -11.10
C SER A 56 9.56 14.68 -10.79
N LEU A 57 10.05 13.49 -11.18
CA LEU A 57 11.45 13.13 -10.99
C LEU A 57 12.37 13.97 -11.89
N LYS A 58 11.88 14.45 -13.04
CA LYS A 58 12.65 15.32 -13.95
C LYS A 58 13.11 16.63 -13.28
N ARG A 59 12.42 17.09 -12.23
CA ARG A 59 12.83 18.28 -11.46
C ARG A 59 14.17 18.10 -10.75
N ILE A 60 14.48 16.88 -10.32
CA ILE A 60 15.72 16.53 -9.60
C ILE A 60 16.70 15.81 -10.55
N PHE A 61 16.17 14.96 -11.42
CA PHE A 61 16.91 14.10 -12.35
C PHE A 61 16.46 14.34 -13.81
N PRO A 62 16.82 15.50 -14.41
CA PRO A 62 16.31 15.91 -15.73
C PRO A 62 16.69 14.97 -16.87
N CYS A 63 17.77 14.21 -16.72
CA CYS A 63 18.25 13.24 -17.70
C CYS A 63 17.98 11.77 -17.31
N GLY A 64 17.12 11.55 -16.31
CA GLY A 64 16.60 10.22 -15.97
C GLY A 64 16.78 9.83 -14.50
N GLY A 65 15.71 9.28 -13.91
CA GLY A 65 15.63 8.76 -12.55
C GLY A 65 15.83 7.24 -12.46
N THR A 66 16.66 6.64 -13.31
CA THR A 66 16.81 5.17 -13.41
C THR A 66 17.37 4.51 -12.15
N MET A 67 17.98 5.29 -11.26
CA MET A 67 18.50 4.86 -9.96
C MET A 67 17.70 5.43 -8.77
N ALA A 68 16.65 6.21 -9.04
CA ALA A 68 15.86 6.86 -8.01
C ALA A 68 14.77 5.92 -7.50
N ALA A 69 14.60 5.89 -6.18
CA ALA A 69 13.42 5.35 -5.50
C ALA A 69 12.69 6.50 -4.81
N VAL A 70 11.36 6.42 -4.75
CA VAL A 70 10.51 7.44 -4.13
C VAL A 70 9.72 6.81 -2.99
N VAL A 71 9.71 7.48 -1.84
CA VAL A 71 8.91 7.14 -0.65
C VAL A 71 8.00 8.33 -0.37
N ASP A 72 6.69 8.11 -0.42
CA ASP A 72 5.64 9.13 -0.37
C ASP A 72 4.32 8.41 -0.06
N ASP A 73 3.55 8.94 0.87
CA ASP A 73 2.22 8.41 1.23
C ASP A 73 1.21 8.50 0.08
N ARG A 74 1.45 9.41 -0.86
CA ARG A 74 0.53 9.68 -1.97
C ARG A 74 1.08 9.23 -3.30
N GLU A 75 0.36 8.30 -3.91
CA GLU A 75 0.61 7.89 -5.29
C GLU A 75 0.18 8.94 -6.32
N ASP A 76 -1.02 9.49 -6.13
CA ASP A 76 -1.72 10.33 -7.10
C ASP A 76 -0.90 11.58 -7.49
N VAL A 77 -0.09 12.08 -6.56
CA VAL A 77 0.82 13.21 -6.79
C VAL A 77 2.01 12.85 -7.68
N TRP A 78 2.29 11.57 -7.95
CA TRP A 78 3.37 11.12 -8.84
C TRP A 78 2.84 10.49 -10.14
N ALA A 79 1.61 9.96 -10.15
CA ALA A 79 1.06 9.20 -11.27
C ALA A 79 0.83 10.00 -12.56
N ASN A 80 0.63 11.32 -12.44
CA ASN A 80 0.34 12.22 -13.58
C ASN A 80 1.55 13.05 -14.02
N ALA A 81 2.77 12.72 -13.57
CA ALA A 81 3.95 13.41 -14.05
C ALA A 81 4.13 13.11 -15.55
N ASP A 82 4.26 14.14 -16.37
CA ASP A 82 4.66 14.04 -17.79
C ASP A 82 6.14 13.60 -17.91
N ASP A 83 6.51 12.52 -17.21
CA ASP A 83 7.82 11.90 -17.25
C ASP A 83 8.01 11.08 -18.55
N ASP A 84 7.05 11.16 -19.48
CA ASP A 84 6.92 10.36 -20.70
C ASP A 84 7.94 10.72 -21.80
N SER A 85 8.65 9.68 -22.25
CA SER A 85 9.31 9.50 -23.55
C SER A 85 10.10 8.19 -23.62
N ASP A 86 10.27 7.48 -22.50
CA ASP A 86 10.74 6.10 -22.47
C ASP A 86 9.79 5.28 -21.59
N SER A 87 9.04 4.39 -22.25
CA SER A 87 7.92 3.56 -21.77
C SER A 87 8.21 2.61 -20.59
N THR A 88 9.28 2.85 -19.84
CA THR A 88 9.68 2.17 -18.59
C THR A 88 9.43 2.99 -17.33
N ILE A 89 8.96 4.24 -17.43
CA ILE A 89 8.81 5.20 -16.30
C ILE A 89 7.34 5.57 -16.03
N ASN A 90 6.37 4.82 -16.56
CA ASN A 90 4.96 5.11 -16.26
C ASN A 90 4.58 4.54 -14.87
N GLY A 91 4.60 5.41 -13.87
CA GLY A 91 3.69 5.37 -12.72
C GLY A 91 3.79 4.17 -11.79
N GLU A 92 5.00 3.72 -11.40
CA GLU A 92 5.08 2.91 -10.18
C GLU A 92 4.99 3.86 -8.98
N PRO A 93 3.92 3.80 -8.20
CA PRO A 93 3.75 4.73 -7.11
C PRO A 93 4.80 4.57 -6.02
N PRO A 94 5.06 5.65 -5.29
CA PRO A 94 5.76 5.58 -4.02
C PRO A 94 5.08 4.65 -3.00
N PHE A 95 5.83 4.28 -1.98
CA PHE A 95 5.36 3.48 -0.85
C PHE A 95 4.34 4.26 -0.02
N VAL A 96 3.07 3.85 -0.07
CA VAL A 96 2.01 4.42 0.78
C VAL A 96 2.31 4.07 2.23
N GLY A 97 2.49 5.11 3.05
CA GLY A 97 2.53 5.01 4.49
C GLY A 97 1.16 5.15 5.13
N ASN A 98 0.96 4.53 6.29
CA ASN A 98 -0.28 4.70 7.07
C ASN A 98 -0.11 5.86 8.05
N ASN A 99 -1.19 6.61 8.28
CA ASN A 99 -1.35 7.45 9.46
C ASN A 99 -2.18 6.64 10.46
N THR A 100 -1.53 5.99 11.43
CA THR A 100 -2.21 5.29 12.52
C THR A 100 -2.89 6.34 13.42
N SER A 101 -4.19 6.56 13.24
CA SER A 101 -5.01 7.29 14.21
C SER A 101 -5.74 6.27 15.09
N ASN A 102 -5.29 6.23 16.34
CA ASN A 102 -5.66 5.35 17.44
C ASN A 102 -7.11 4.83 17.51
N ASN A 103 -7.23 3.52 17.66
CA ASN A 103 -8.40 2.84 18.24
C ASN A 103 -8.41 3.07 19.78
N THR A 104 -9.55 3.49 20.33
CA THR A 104 -9.68 4.20 21.63
C THR A 104 -9.73 3.31 22.89
N ASN A 105 -9.19 2.08 22.84
CA ASN A 105 -9.25 1.15 23.99
C ASN A 105 -7.90 0.69 24.56
N ASP A 106 -6.77 1.20 24.08
CA ASP A 106 -5.46 0.92 24.70
C ASP A 106 -5.00 2.11 25.58
N LYS A 107 -4.81 1.86 26.88
CA LYS A 107 -4.48 2.88 27.89
C LYS A 107 -2.99 3.28 27.89
N ASP A 108 -2.20 2.81 26.94
CA ASP A 108 -0.79 3.14 26.83
C ASP A 108 -0.54 4.08 25.62
N PRO A 109 -0.37 5.39 25.85
CA PRO A 109 -0.09 6.35 24.77
C PRO A 109 1.30 6.15 24.12
N TYR A 110 2.10 5.18 24.60
CA TYR A 110 3.42 4.84 24.07
C TYR A 110 3.51 3.46 23.41
N HIS A 111 2.39 2.76 23.18
CA HIS A 111 2.39 1.53 22.38
C HIS A 111 2.61 1.85 20.89
N GLU A 112 3.85 2.05 20.49
CA GLU A 112 4.26 2.21 19.09
C GLU A 112 4.17 0.85 18.36
N GLN A 113 3.01 0.58 17.77
CA GLN A 113 2.78 -0.59 16.91
C GLN A 113 3.13 -0.31 15.43
N ASP A 114 3.52 0.91 15.08
CA ASP A 114 3.84 1.31 13.71
C ASP A 114 5.13 0.60 13.21
N GLN A 115 4.97 -0.24 12.18
CA GLN A 115 6.06 -0.97 11.54
C GLN A 115 6.46 -0.39 10.18
N GLN A 116 5.86 0.72 9.75
CA GLN A 116 5.98 1.21 8.38
C GLN A 116 7.42 1.56 7.99
N LEU A 117 8.17 2.24 8.87
CA LEU A 117 9.58 2.54 8.60
C LEU A 117 10.46 1.29 8.58
N LEU A 118 10.09 0.24 9.33
CA LEU A 118 10.79 -1.05 9.31
C LEU A 118 10.57 -1.76 7.97
N TRP A 119 9.33 -1.78 7.46
CA TRP A 119 9.03 -2.29 6.13
C TRP A 119 9.73 -1.47 5.04
N THR A 120 9.66 -0.13 5.12
CA THR A 120 10.31 0.77 4.16
C THR A 120 11.80 0.49 4.09
N ARG A 121 12.47 0.35 5.25
CA ARG A 121 13.89 -0.02 5.32
C ARG A 121 14.16 -1.37 4.64
N ASP A 122 13.42 -2.42 5.01
CA ASP A 122 13.60 -3.76 4.42
C ASP A 122 13.43 -3.74 2.90
N ILE A 123 12.44 -3.01 2.39
CA ILE A 123 12.19 -2.93 0.95
C ILE A 123 13.35 -2.21 0.25
N LEU A 124 13.79 -1.08 0.79
CA LEU A 124 14.91 -0.33 0.23
C LEU A 124 16.22 -1.14 0.27
N ASP A 125 16.46 -1.91 1.34
CA ASP A 125 17.62 -2.79 1.45
C ASP A 125 17.59 -3.91 0.40
N ARG A 126 16.45 -4.59 0.22
CA ARG A 126 16.29 -5.61 -0.83
C ARG A 126 16.46 -5.03 -2.22
N LEU A 127 15.83 -3.88 -2.49
CA LEU A 127 15.91 -3.18 -3.78
C LEU A 127 17.35 -2.76 -4.09
N HIS A 128 18.05 -2.20 -3.11
CA HIS A 128 19.45 -1.82 -3.20
C HIS A 128 20.34 -3.03 -3.49
N GLN A 129 20.19 -4.12 -2.72
CA GLN A 129 20.96 -5.36 -2.92
C GLN A 129 20.74 -5.94 -4.33
N GLN A 130 19.49 -6.04 -4.78
CA GLN A 130 19.16 -6.54 -6.13
C GLN A 130 19.74 -5.65 -7.23
N TYR A 131 19.61 -4.33 -7.09
CA TYR A 131 20.16 -3.38 -8.05
C TYR A 131 21.68 -3.54 -8.17
N TYR A 132 22.42 -3.51 -7.06
CA TYR A 132 23.87 -3.61 -7.09
C TYR A 132 24.38 -5.00 -7.48
N TYR A 133 23.66 -6.07 -7.16
CA TYR A 133 23.94 -7.41 -7.68
C TYR A 133 23.92 -7.43 -9.21
N HIS A 134 22.86 -6.89 -9.82
CA HIS A 134 22.76 -6.81 -11.28
C HIS A 134 23.77 -5.83 -11.88
N TYR A 135 24.00 -4.69 -11.23
CA TYR A 135 24.95 -3.68 -11.68
C TYR A 135 26.39 -4.24 -11.75
N ASN A 136 26.86 -4.88 -10.68
CA ASN A 136 28.20 -5.46 -10.61
C ASN A 136 28.38 -6.61 -11.60
N ASN A 137 27.40 -7.50 -11.71
CA ASN A 137 27.45 -8.65 -12.64
C ASN A 137 27.37 -8.26 -14.12
N GLN A 138 26.84 -7.08 -14.43
CA GLN A 138 26.82 -6.54 -15.79
C GLN A 138 28.15 -5.89 -16.19
N GLN A 139 28.91 -5.33 -15.23
CA GLN A 139 30.24 -4.77 -15.51
C GLN A 139 31.27 -5.85 -15.87
N CYS A 140 31.21 -7.02 -15.22
CA CYS A 140 32.14 -8.13 -15.51
C CYS A 140 31.95 -8.76 -16.90
N LYS A 141 30.82 -8.50 -17.58
CA LYS A 141 30.53 -9.04 -18.93
C LYS A 141 31.03 -8.16 -20.06
N THR A 142 31.43 -6.91 -19.77
CA THR A 142 31.94 -5.97 -20.80
C THR A 142 33.45 -6.06 -21.02
N THR A 143 34.18 -6.79 -20.18
CA THR A 143 35.65 -6.92 -20.24
C THR A 143 36.14 -8.15 -20.99
N THR A 144 35.28 -9.13 -21.29
CA THR A 144 35.63 -10.35 -22.04
C THR A 144 34.85 -10.44 -23.35
N GLY A 145 35.48 -10.05 -24.46
CA GLY A 145 35.01 -10.34 -25.82
C GLY A 145 34.46 -9.12 -26.56
N GLY A 146 35.21 -8.65 -27.55
CA GLY A 146 34.72 -7.69 -28.54
C GLY A 146 33.74 -8.36 -29.50
N ASP A 147 32.55 -7.77 -29.65
CA ASP A 147 31.85 -7.66 -30.94
C ASP A 147 30.67 -6.66 -30.83
N GLY A 148 30.72 -5.62 -31.68
CA GLY A 148 29.62 -4.97 -32.40
C GLY A 148 28.29 -4.53 -31.78
N SER A 149 27.87 -4.94 -30.58
CA SER A 149 26.49 -4.67 -30.11
C SER A 149 26.29 -3.29 -29.47
N ARG A 150 26.28 -2.25 -30.33
CA ARG A 150 25.82 -0.89 -30.00
C ARG A 150 24.34 -0.81 -29.53
N GLY A 151 23.59 -1.92 -29.58
CA GLY A 151 22.16 -1.98 -29.22
C GLY A 151 21.83 -2.33 -27.77
N ASN A 152 22.81 -2.53 -26.87
CA ASN A 152 22.54 -3.17 -25.58
C ASN A 152 22.81 -2.30 -24.33
N ARG A 153 22.73 -0.98 -24.44
CA ARG A 153 22.70 -0.08 -23.26
C ARG A 153 21.38 -0.21 -22.47
N ASN A 154 20.33 -0.77 -23.09
CA ASN A 154 19.00 -1.04 -22.49
C ASN A 154 18.92 -2.32 -21.61
N ARG A 155 20.04 -2.93 -21.21
CA ARG A 155 20.02 -4.11 -20.30
C ARG A 155 20.31 -3.79 -18.83
N ARG A 156 20.64 -2.55 -18.51
CA ARG A 156 20.79 -2.15 -17.12
C ARG A 156 19.41 -2.08 -16.50
N ARG A 157 19.17 -2.99 -15.55
CA ARG A 157 17.93 -2.97 -14.78
C ARG A 157 17.85 -1.68 -13.99
N THR A 158 16.78 -0.95 -14.20
CA THR A 158 16.54 0.29 -13.47
C THR A 158 15.89 -0.02 -12.11
N VAL A 159 15.99 0.91 -11.17
CA VAL A 159 15.32 0.81 -9.87
C VAL A 159 13.81 0.66 -10.03
N PRO A 160 13.11 1.46 -10.89
CA PRO A 160 11.69 1.26 -11.16
C PRO A 160 11.34 -0.13 -11.71
N GLU A 161 12.13 -0.66 -12.65
CA GLU A 161 11.91 -2.01 -13.21
C GLU A 161 12.03 -3.10 -12.15
N LEU A 162 13.04 -2.99 -11.28
CA LEU A 162 13.24 -3.95 -10.19
C LEU A 162 12.11 -3.86 -9.16
N LEU A 163 11.70 -2.65 -8.79
CA LEU A 163 10.59 -2.45 -7.87
C LEU A 163 9.29 -3.04 -8.45
N LYS A 164 8.99 -2.76 -9.71
CA LYS A 164 7.86 -3.38 -10.43
C LYS A 164 7.92 -4.90 -10.41
N GLN A 165 9.10 -5.48 -10.65
CA GLN A 165 9.28 -6.93 -10.56
C GLN A 165 9.04 -7.45 -9.14
N MET A 166 9.58 -6.79 -8.11
CA MET A 166 9.39 -7.17 -6.71
C MET A 166 7.89 -7.23 -6.39
N ARG A 167 7.12 -6.20 -6.78
CA ARG A 167 5.65 -6.12 -6.63
C ARG A 167 4.93 -7.28 -7.32
N GLN A 168 5.32 -7.58 -8.55
CA GLN A 168 4.77 -8.67 -9.35
C GLN A 168 5.02 -10.06 -8.71
N THR A 169 6.11 -10.21 -7.96
CA THR A 169 6.49 -11.47 -7.32
C THR A 169 6.03 -11.61 -5.87
N VAL A 170 5.20 -10.69 -5.36
CA VAL A 170 4.63 -10.80 -4.00
C VAL A 170 3.66 -11.99 -3.91
N LEU A 171 2.75 -12.13 -4.89
CA LEU A 171 1.73 -13.19 -4.89
C LEU A 171 1.75 -14.03 -6.20
N PRO A 172 2.88 -14.65 -6.58
CA PRO A 172 3.10 -15.22 -7.92
C PRO A 172 2.24 -16.45 -8.25
N TYR A 173 1.69 -17.10 -7.22
CA TYR A 173 0.85 -18.30 -7.35
C TYR A 173 -0.52 -18.13 -6.69
N CYS A 174 -0.91 -16.91 -6.32
CA CYS A 174 -2.22 -16.67 -5.74
C CYS A 174 -3.20 -16.20 -6.83
N THR A 175 -4.31 -16.92 -6.96
CA THR A 175 -5.52 -16.44 -7.64
C THR A 175 -6.47 -15.94 -6.57
N LEU A 176 -6.79 -14.64 -6.61
CA LEU A 176 -7.59 -13.96 -5.59
C LEU A 176 -9.02 -13.65 -6.08
N VAL A 177 -9.97 -13.74 -5.16
CA VAL A 177 -11.29 -13.11 -5.27
C VAL A 177 -11.44 -12.10 -4.14
N LEU A 178 -11.88 -10.88 -4.47
CA LEU A 178 -12.17 -9.85 -3.49
C LEU A 178 -13.68 -9.77 -3.24
N ASN A 179 -14.09 -9.70 -1.97
CA ASN A 179 -15.47 -9.46 -1.57
C ASN A 179 -15.56 -8.32 -0.56
N GLY A 180 -16.33 -7.28 -0.87
CA GLY A 180 -16.50 -6.11 -0.01
C GLY A 180 -15.36 -5.07 -0.08
N LEU A 181 -14.28 -5.31 -0.84
CA LEU A 181 -13.11 -4.42 -0.87
C LEU A 181 -13.03 -3.49 -2.09
N VAL A 182 -13.72 -3.82 -3.17
CA VAL A 182 -13.67 -3.07 -4.43
C VAL A 182 -15.08 -3.03 -5.01
N PRO A 183 -15.61 -1.86 -5.41
CA PRO A 183 -16.92 -1.76 -6.05
C PRO A 183 -17.05 -2.70 -7.25
N LEU A 184 -18.20 -3.37 -7.41
CA LEU A 184 -18.40 -4.45 -8.38
C LEU A 184 -18.04 -4.06 -9.82
N HIS A 185 -18.38 -2.83 -10.24
CA HIS A 185 -18.06 -2.30 -11.57
C HIS A 185 -16.54 -2.16 -11.81
N LYS A 186 -15.75 -1.93 -10.75
CA LYS A 186 -14.27 -1.90 -10.81
C LYS A 186 -13.68 -3.31 -10.78
N GLN A 187 -14.33 -4.27 -10.11
CA GLN A 187 -13.84 -5.65 -10.08
C GLN A 187 -13.84 -6.30 -11.47
N GLN A 188 -14.87 -6.04 -12.27
CA GLN A 188 -14.97 -6.57 -13.63
C GLN A 188 -13.88 -6.02 -14.55
N SER A 189 -13.62 -4.70 -14.47
CA SER A 189 -12.53 -4.08 -15.25
C SER A 189 -11.15 -4.59 -14.82
N ILE A 190 -10.93 -4.79 -13.52
CA ILE A 190 -9.72 -5.40 -12.98
C ILE A 190 -9.51 -6.83 -13.48
N ALA A 191 -10.55 -7.67 -13.44
CA ALA A 191 -10.46 -9.05 -13.87
C ALA A 191 -10.23 -9.16 -15.39
N ALA A 192 -10.85 -8.29 -16.19
CA ALA A 192 -10.61 -8.19 -17.62
C ALA A 192 -9.18 -7.72 -17.96
N ALA A 193 -8.64 -6.77 -17.19
CA ALA A 193 -7.25 -6.33 -17.32
C ALA A 193 -6.24 -7.42 -16.91
N SER A 194 -6.65 -8.37 -16.07
CA SER A 194 -5.79 -9.47 -15.59
C SER A 194 -5.77 -10.68 -16.55
N SER A 195 -6.78 -10.82 -17.42
CA SER A 195 -6.94 -11.97 -18.33
C SER A 195 -6.49 -11.72 -19.77
N SER A 196 -6.36 -10.45 -20.19
CA SER A 196 -5.84 -10.10 -21.51
C SER A 196 -4.32 -9.90 -21.45
N ALA A 197 -3.58 -10.70 -22.22
CA ALA A 197 -2.15 -10.52 -22.46
C ALA A 197 -1.82 -9.27 -23.32
N ALA A 198 -2.74 -8.28 -23.37
CA ALA A 198 -2.65 -7.07 -24.18
C ALA A 198 -2.44 -5.87 -23.24
N SER A 199 -1.23 -5.32 -23.18
CA SER A 199 -0.77 -4.23 -24.06
C SER A 199 -1.54 -2.92 -23.86
N SER A 200 -1.07 -2.12 -22.90
CA SER A 200 -0.53 -0.77 -23.14
C SER A 200 -1.37 0.33 -23.80
N THR A 201 -2.71 0.29 -23.87
CA THR A 201 -3.42 1.38 -24.58
C THR A 201 -4.58 2.06 -23.86
N ASN A 202 -5.00 1.64 -22.67
CA ASN A 202 -5.90 2.46 -21.85
C ASN A 202 -5.43 2.48 -20.40
N SER A 203 -4.94 3.66 -20.00
CA SER A 203 -4.40 4.01 -18.69
C SER A 203 -5.48 3.96 -17.60
N THR A 204 -5.98 2.77 -17.25
CA THR A 204 -6.70 2.58 -16.00
C THR A 204 -5.70 2.14 -14.94
N VAL A 205 -5.24 3.12 -14.17
CA VAL A 205 -4.41 2.93 -12.98
C VAL A 205 -5.06 1.82 -12.13
N ARG A 206 -4.39 0.66 -12.01
CA ARG A 206 -4.91 -0.44 -11.18
C ARG A 206 -5.04 0.08 -9.75
N PRO A 207 -6.16 -0.16 -9.04
CA PRO A 207 -6.27 0.24 -7.63
C PRO A 207 -5.08 -0.29 -6.82
N PRO A 208 -4.57 0.46 -5.83
CA PRO A 208 -3.35 0.11 -5.10
C PRO A 208 -3.34 -1.34 -4.59
N ILE A 209 -4.42 -1.76 -3.93
CA ILE A 209 -4.63 -3.12 -3.38
C ILE A 209 -4.56 -4.24 -4.43
N VAL A 210 -4.72 -3.90 -5.71
CA VAL A 210 -4.79 -4.83 -6.84
C VAL A 210 -3.46 -4.91 -7.61
N ARG A 211 -2.51 -4.00 -7.40
CA ARG A 211 -1.23 -4.02 -8.14
C ARG A 211 -0.37 -5.26 -7.86
N TYR A 212 -0.46 -5.80 -6.66
CA TYR A 212 0.47 -6.81 -6.13
C TYR A 212 -0.03 -8.24 -6.35
N ALA A 213 -1.31 -8.40 -6.67
CA ALA A 213 -1.82 -9.66 -7.17
C ALA A 213 -1.93 -9.61 -8.69
N GLN A 214 -1.32 -10.60 -9.34
CA GLN A 214 -1.33 -10.71 -10.79
C GLN A 214 -2.63 -11.32 -11.30
N LYS A 215 -3.28 -12.17 -10.49
CA LYS A 215 -4.42 -13.00 -10.93
C LYS A 215 -5.63 -12.73 -10.04
N PHE A 216 -6.65 -12.11 -10.63
CA PHE A 216 -7.94 -11.85 -10.00
C PHE A 216 -9.08 -12.55 -10.74
N ARG A 217 -10.08 -12.98 -9.97
CA ARG A 217 -11.35 -13.49 -10.47
C ARG A 217 -12.51 -12.69 -9.88
N CYS A 218 -13.60 -12.58 -10.62
CA CYS A 218 -14.85 -12.02 -10.10
C CYS A 218 -15.70 -13.06 -9.36
N GLN A 219 -15.49 -14.35 -9.68
CA GLN A 219 -16.25 -15.48 -9.15
C GLN A 219 -15.29 -16.51 -8.54
N VAL A 220 -15.80 -17.28 -7.60
CA VAL A 220 -15.06 -18.34 -6.93
C VAL A 220 -15.17 -19.62 -7.76
N ASP A 221 -14.03 -20.17 -8.15
CA ASP A 221 -13.90 -21.43 -8.90
C ASP A 221 -12.75 -22.28 -8.34
N GLU A 222 -12.59 -23.51 -8.83
CA GLU A 222 -11.55 -24.46 -8.37
C GLU A 222 -10.10 -23.95 -8.54
N THR A 223 -9.88 -22.88 -9.33
CA THR A 223 -8.56 -22.26 -9.53
C THR A 223 -8.25 -21.16 -8.51
N VAL A 224 -9.24 -20.77 -7.71
CA VAL A 224 -9.10 -19.74 -6.68
C VAL A 224 -8.38 -20.31 -5.48
N THR A 225 -7.37 -19.56 -5.02
CA THR A 225 -6.51 -19.96 -3.89
C THR A 225 -6.87 -19.23 -2.61
N HIS A 226 -7.30 -17.97 -2.72
CA HIS A 226 -7.66 -17.15 -1.57
C HIS A 226 -8.88 -16.30 -1.93
N VAL A 227 -9.84 -16.24 -1.01
CA VAL A 227 -10.95 -15.29 -1.05
C VAL A 227 -10.74 -14.31 0.09
N VAL A 228 -10.49 -13.06 -0.27
CA VAL A 228 -10.32 -11.97 0.69
C VAL A 228 -11.69 -11.35 0.91
N VAL A 229 -12.22 -11.48 2.11
CA VAL A 229 -13.57 -11.04 2.46
C VAL A 229 -13.52 -10.13 3.68
N ALA A 230 -14.32 -9.06 3.68
CA ALA A 230 -14.53 -8.25 4.89
C ALA A 230 -15.42 -8.99 5.92
N LYS A 231 -16.43 -9.73 5.44
CA LYS A 231 -17.37 -10.47 6.28
C LYS A 231 -17.41 -11.96 5.95
N ASP A 232 -17.34 -12.77 7.00
CA ASP A 232 -17.27 -14.22 6.92
C ASP A 232 -18.54 -14.89 6.38
N GLY A 233 -19.71 -14.27 6.59
CA GLY A 233 -21.02 -14.77 6.16
C GLY A 233 -21.34 -14.59 4.68
N SER A 234 -20.39 -14.14 3.86
CA SER A 234 -20.65 -13.90 2.44
C SER A 234 -20.83 -15.21 1.65
N GLU A 235 -21.63 -15.16 0.57
CA GLU A 235 -21.81 -16.30 -0.33
C GLU A 235 -20.47 -16.78 -0.91
N LYS A 236 -19.57 -15.84 -1.27
CA LYS A 236 -18.23 -16.16 -1.77
C LYS A 236 -17.37 -16.89 -0.73
N ALA A 237 -17.43 -16.50 0.54
CA ALA A 237 -16.74 -17.21 1.62
C ALA A 237 -17.30 -18.62 1.81
N THR A 238 -18.63 -18.76 1.73
CA THR A 238 -19.31 -20.06 1.84
C THR A 238 -18.92 -21.00 0.69
N ILE A 239 -18.91 -20.51 -0.54
CA ILE A 239 -18.47 -21.28 -1.73
C ILE A 239 -16.98 -21.63 -1.61
N ALA A 240 -16.13 -20.68 -1.20
CA ALA A 240 -14.69 -20.92 -1.05
C ALA A 240 -14.37 -22.08 -0.10
N ARG A 241 -15.15 -22.24 0.97
CA ARG A 241 -14.99 -23.33 1.94
C ARG A 241 -15.28 -24.72 1.39
N THR A 242 -16.07 -24.83 0.31
CA THR A 242 -16.34 -26.13 -0.31
C THR A 242 -15.21 -26.56 -1.25
N ILE A 243 -14.29 -25.64 -1.59
CA ILE A 243 -13.18 -25.87 -2.52
C ILE A 243 -11.93 -26.28 -1.73
N PRO A 244 -11.40 -27.49 -1.94
CA PRO A 244 -10.19 -27.94 -1.25
C PRO A 244 -9.00 -27.02 -1.54
N GLY A 245 -8.37 -26.51 -0.48
CA GLY A 245 -7.17 -25.65 -0.59
C GLY A 245 -7.45 -24.17 -0.85
N CYS A 246 -8.72 -23.74 -0.94
CA CYS A 246 -9.07 -22.34 -1.01
C CYS A 246 -9.17 -21.73 0.40
N LEU A 247 -8.39 -20.69 0.68
CA LEU A 247 -8.34 -20.02 1.98
C LEU A 247 -9.30 -18.82 2.02
N VAL A 248 -10.06 -18.68 3.11
CA VAL A 248 -10.86 -17.47 3.38
C VAL A 248 -10.08 -16.62 4.36
N VAL A 249 -9.74 -15.40 3.95
CA VAL A 249 -8.81 -14.52 4.66
C VAL A 249 -9.37 -13.12 4.83
N ARG A 250 -8.97 -12.48 5.92
CA ARG A 250 -9.22 -11.07 6.21
C ARG A 250 -8.46 -10.12 5.27
N PRO A 251 -8.96 -8.89 5.03
CA PRO A 251 -8.29 -7.87 4.22
C PRO A 251 -6.88 -7.54 4.70
N GLY A 252 -6.64 -7.56 6.02
CA GLY A 252 -5.32 -7.27 6.62
C GLY A 252 -4.17 -8.09 6.01
N TRP A 253 -4.40 -9.35 5.63
CA TRP A 253 -3.37 -10.18 4.97
C TRP A 253 -2.89 -9.59 3.64
N LEU A 254 -3.83 -9.09 2.84
CA LEU A 254 -3.52 -8.48 1.55
C LEU A 254 -2.84 -7.13 1.74
N MET A 255 -3.24 -6.38 2.78
CA MET A 255 -2.65 -5.09 3.12
C MET A 255 -1.23 -5.21 3.69
N GLU A 256 -0.98 -6.12 4.64
CA GLU A 256 0.38 -6.40 5.12
C GLU A 256 1.28 -6.86 3.96
N SER A 257 0.75 -7.67 3.04
CA SER A 257 1.49 -8.09 1.85
C SER A 257 1.80 -6.92 0.92
N TYR A 258 0.88 -5.96 0.83
CA TYR A 258 1.02 -4.73 0.05
C TYR A 258 2.09 -3.82 0.65
N TRP A 259 2.01 -3.51 1.96
CA TRP A 259 2.93 -2.58 2.62
C TRP A 259 4.36 -3.13 2.73
N SER A 260 4.51 -4.43 2.99
CA SER A 260 5.83 -5.07 3.09
C SER A 260 6.48 -5.40 1.74
N ILE A 261 5.72 -5.39 0.64
CA ILE A 261 6.13 -5.98 -0.66
C ILE A 261 6.72 -7.39 -0.46
N GLN A 262 6.00 -8.22 0.31
CA GLN A 262 6.29 -9.62 0.57
C GLN A 262 4.97 -10.36 0.84
N LYS A 263 4.92 -11.69 0.66
CA LYS A 263 3.71 -12.44 1.00
C LYS A 263 3.60 -12.55 2.52
N ALA A 264 2.59 -11.91 3.11
CA ALA A 264 2.31 -11.99 4.54
C ALA A 264 1.96 -13.41 4.99
N ASN A 265 2.24 -13.70 6.26
CA ASN A 265 1.83 -14.95 6.88
C ASN A 265 0.30 -15.01 6.91
N VAL A 266 -0.30 -16.00 6.25
CA VAL A 266 -1.77 -16.09 6.15
C VAL A 266 -2.43 -16.50 7.46
N GLN A 267 -1.73 -17.25 8.32
CA GLN A 267 -2.29 -17.88 9.51
C GLN A 267 -3.04 -16.91 10.46
N PRO A 268 -2.49 -15.74 10.85
CA PRO A 268 -3.20 -14.80 11.70
C PRO A 268 -4.45 -14.20 11.05
N TYR A 269 -4.59 -14.25 9.72
CA TYR A 269 -5.68 -13.62 8.98
C TYR A 269 -6.74 -14.61 8.49
N LEU A 270 -6.60 -15.90 8.77
CA LEU A 270 -7.62 -16.89 8.42
C LEU A 270 -8.92 -16.59 9.17
N MET A 271 -10.02 -16.51 8.44
CA MET A 271 -11.34 -16.46 9.07
C MET A 271 -11.71 -17.83 9.63
N ALA A 272 -12.47 -17.83 10.73
CA ALA A 272 -12.92 -19.06 11.36
C ALA A 272 -13.60 -19.97 10.32
N GLN A 273 -13.28 -21.27 10.35
CA GLN A 273 -14.04 -22.23 9.58
C GLN A 273 -15.42 -22.32 10.26
N GLY A 274 -16.42 -21.63 9.70
CA GLY A 274 -17.81 -21.83 10.10
C GLY A 274 -18.13 -23.34 10.08
N PRO A 275 -19.01 -23.82 10.97
CA PRO A 275 -19.32 -25.24 11.05
C PRO A 275 -19.71 -25.77 9.68
N ALA A 276 -19.14 -26.92 9.30
CA ALA A 276 -19.39 -27.59 8.02
C ALA A 276 -20.90 -27.56 7.71
N ALA A 277 -21.28 -26.90 6.62
CA ALA A 277 -22.67 -26.72 6.25
C ALA A 277 -23.37 -28.08 6.19
N ILE A 278 -24.38 -28.26 7.04
CA ILE A 278 -25.31 -29.39 6.96
C ILE A 278 -25.99 -29.29 5.58
N PRO A 279 -26.10 -30.39 4.80
CA PRO A 279 -26.73 -30.33 3.49
C PRO A 279 -28.19 -29.89 3.63
N ILE A 280 -28.53 -28.75 3.01
CA ILE A 280 -29.91 -28.27 2.91
C ILE A 280 -30.69 -29.32 2.11
N LYS A 281 -31.60 -30.03 2.77
CA LYS A 281 -32.59 -30.88 2.10
C LYS A 281 -33.55 -29.97 1.34
N ASN A 282 -33.50 -30.03 0.01
CA ASN A 282 -34.51 -29.46 -0.88
C ASN A 282 -35.91 -29.86 -0.41
N LYS A 283 -36.74 -28.89 -0.03
CA LYS A 283 -38.20 -29.04 -0.03
C LYS A 283 -38.79 -28.25 -1.17
N THR A 284 -39.39 -29.02 -2.07
CA THR A 284 -40.20 -28.66 -3.22
C THR A 284 -41.41 -27.80 -2.84
N SER A 285 -41.64 -26.75 -3.63
CA SER A 285 -42.91 -26.10 -4.00
C SER A 285 -44.16 -26.32 -3.13
N SER A 286 -44.68 -25.22 -2.56
CA SER A 286 -46.12 -24.98 -2.47
C SER A 286 -46.41 -23.47 -2.48
N SER A 287 -47.15 -23.05 -3.50
CA SER A 287 -47.84 -21.78 -3.68
C SER A 287 -48.77 -21.40 -2.52
N LEU A 288 -48.91 -20.10 -2.20
CA LEU A 288 -50.18 -19.34 -2.12
C LEU A 288 -50.00 -17.91 -1.55
N SER A 289 -50.40 -16.93 -2.36
CA SER A 289 -51.19 -15.70 -2.10
C SER A 289 -50.91 -14.75 -0.91
N SER A 290 -50.67 -13.48 -1.32
CA SER A 290 -51.20 -12.19 -0.82
C SER A 290 -51.10 -11.85 0.67
N ASN A 291 -50.35 -10.78 0.97
CA ASN A 291 -50.93 -9.49 1.36
C ASN A 291 -49.92 -8.37 1.16
N ARG A 292 -50.38 -7.27 0.54
CA ARG A 292 -49.76 -5.95 0.59
C ARG A 292 -50.18 -5.32 1.90
N ASP A 293 -49.22 -4.88 2.70
CA ASP A 293 -49.41 -3.77 3.62
C ASP A 293 -48.22 -2.82 3.44
N GLU A 294 -48.57 -1.59 3.07
CA GLU A 294 -47.72 -0.41 3.08
C GLU A 294 -47.63 0.10 4.52
N ASN A 295 -46.42 0.49 4.94
CA ASN A 295 -46.03 1.45 5.99
C ASN A 295 -44.96 0.87 6.93
N GLY A 296 -43.79 1.49 6.85
CA GLY A 296 -42.61 1.26 7.69
C GLY A 296 -41.45 2.02 7.08
N ASP A 297 -41.46 3.35 7.25
CA ASP A 297 -40.22 4.14 7.23
C ASP A 297 -39.44 3.66 8.46
N ASP A 298 -38.45 2.80 8.25
CA ASP A 298 -37.41 2.51 9.23
C ASP A 298 -36.10 3.05 8.65
N ASP A 299 -35.67 4.17 9.22
CA ASP A 299 -34.33 4.74 9.11
C ASP A 299 -33.34 3.74 9.75
N ASP A 300 -32.73 2.87 8.93
CA ASP A 300 -31.64 1.95 9.32
C ASP A 300 -30.37 2.28 8.51
N ASP A 301 -29.88 3.52 8.62
CA ASP A 301 -28.60 3.96 8.01
C ASP A 301 -27.43 3.99 9.03
N ASP A 302 -27.64 3.62 10.31
CA ASP A 302 -26.60 3.72 11.36
C ASP A 302 -25.60 2.53 11.39
N ASP A 303 -25.94 1.37 10.80
CA ASP A 303 -25.08 0.16 10.82
C ASP A 303 -24.02 0.14 9.68
N ASP A 304 -24.26 0.86 8.59
CA ASP A 304 -23.35 0.92 7.44
C ASP A 304 -22.13 1.82 7.70
N ASP A 305 -22.29 2.84 8.54
CA ASP A 305 -21.21 3.77 8.92
C ASP A 305 -20.20 3.12 9.89
N ASP A 306 -20.66 2.33 10.88
CA ASP A 306 -19.77 1.62 11.81
C ASP A 306 -18.97 0.51 11.08
N PHE A 307 -19.57 -0.11 10.06
CA PHE A 307 -18.91 -1.10 9.21
C PHE A 307 -17.84 -0.50 8.30
N ALA A 308 -18.13 0.65 7.68
CA ALA A 308 -17.14 1.37 6.89
C ALA A 308 -15.94 1.77 7.76
N LEU A 309 -16.20 2.20 9.00
CA LEU A 309 -15.17 2.53 9.98
C LEU A 309 -14.36 1.31 10.42
N GLU A 310 -14.95 0.14 10.67
CA GLU A 310 -14.23 -1.09 11.03
C GLU A 310 -13.34 -1.59 9.87
N LEU A 311 -13.83 -1.51 8.63
CA LEU A 311 -13.06 -1.86 7.44
C LEU A 311 -11.95 -0.85 7.17
N GLU A 312 -12.19 0.44 7.37
CA GLU A 312 -11.16 1.48 7.29
C GLU A 312 -10.12 1.30 8.41
N ASP A 313 -10.53 1.01 9.63
CA ASP A 313 -9.65 0.68 10.76
C ASP A 313 -8.79 -0.54 10.44
N GLU A 314 -9.37 -1.62 9.91
CA GLU A 314 -8.59 -2.81 9.50
C GLU A 314 -7.65 -2.53 8.32
N LEU A 315 -8.05 -1.67 7.38
CA LEU A 315 -7.21 -1.26 6.25
C LEU A 315 -6.14 -0.24 6.63
N LEU A 316 -6.26 0.46 7.77
CA LEU A 316 -5.32 1.50 8.23
C LEU A 316 -4.47 1.05 9.43
N ASN A 317 -4.92 0.07 10.20
CA ASN A 317 -4.31 -0.37 11.47
C ASN A 317 -3.94 -1.88 11.50
N GLY A 318 -4.20 -2.63 10.42
CA GLY A 318 -3.92 -4.08 10.31
C GLY A 318 -2.52 -4.50 9.89
#